data_AF-A0A6A7WDP4-F1
#
_entry.id   AF-A0A6A7WDP4-F1
#
_cell.length_a   1.000
_cell.length_b   1.000
_cell.length_c   1.000
_cell.angle_alpha   90.00
_cell.angle_beta   90.00
_cell.angle_gamma   90.00
#
_symmetry.space_group_name_H-M   'P 1'
#
loop_
_entity.id
_entity.type
_entity.pdbx_description
1 polymer ?
#
loop_
_entity_poly.entity_id
_entity_poly.type
_entity_poly.pdbx_seq_one_letter_code
_entity_poly.pdbx_strand_id
1 'polypeptide(L)'
;MEYIDKSLFLNREQEIDRNFLKDCYDEDSQSFYPEIDSDQSYSNFSSRIYRKGIDGWEHLLLKEQNGRCCYCMRRLHVGALNIEHVIPRNIQTNEQMEEFAKYTNVSSFLEQNVELASEFAKKKFTNKDELSEIEKFPHRIALSNLLASCNGKFGKPSDGCCCNNARSNDYLLPLILMPEISKRIRFDKFSGLIVLYPEEKSWEKLLQTLNDGTYKEVRLLWYKAWLHKDKIKLEALGDYNTKERVLFLNLIFDVDNFTKISEEYQKYAGILTGDNTYWKLFLDFDWFYSYKWG
;
A
#
# COMPACT_ATOMS: atom_id res chain seq x y z
N MET A 1 -1.70 7.76 -7.29
CA MET A 1 -1.80 7.34 -5.89
C MET A 1 -2.89 8.17 -5.27
N GLU A 2 -3.53 7.65 -4.23
CA GLU A 2 -4.62 8.33 -3.55
C GLU A 2 -4.24 8.63 -2.10
N TYR A 3 -4.90 9.62 -1.55
CA TYR A 3 -4.83 9.93 -0.14
C TYR A 3 -5.54 8.83 0.63
N ILE A 4 -4.88 8.27 1.63
CA ILE A 4 -5.43 7.26 2.52
C ILE A 4 -5.86 7.98 3.80
N ASP A 5 -7.18 8.17 3.92
CA ASP A 5 -7.77 8.77 5.11
C ASP A 5 -7.87 7.73 6.24
N LYS A 6 -6.88 7.78 7.13
CA LYS A 6 -6.80 6.92 8.31
C LYS A 6 -7.80 7.30 9.42
N SER A 7 -8.54 8.42 9.29
CA SER A 7 -9.54 8.81 10.29
C SER A 7 -10.83 7.98 10.22
N LEU A 8 -11.12 7.37 9.05
CA LEU A 8 -12.39 6.70 8.77
C LEU A 8 -12.71 5.54 9.72
N PHE A 9 -11.70 4.79 10.15
CA PHE A 9 -11.84 3.64 11.05
C PHE A 9 -11.07 3.78 12.35
N LEU A 10 -10.56 4.98 12.65
CA LEU A 10 -9.63 5.25 13.75
C LEU A 10 -10.11 4.67 15.10
N ASN A 11 -11.36 4.91 15.49
CA ASN A 11 -11.88 4.41 16.77
C ASN A 11 -11.80 2.88 16.88
N ARG A 12 -12.08 2.18 15.79
CA ARG A 12 -12.05 0.71 15.71
C ARG A 12 -10.62 0.20 15.65
N GLU A 13 -9.74 0.91 14.94
CA GLU A 13 -8.31 0.61 14.92
C GLU A 13 -7.71 0.71 16.32
N GLN A 14 -7.94 1.83 17.01
CA GLN A 14 -7.45 2.05 18.37
C GLN A 14 -8.05 1.06 19.38
N GLU A 15 -9.27 0.56 19.16
CA GLU A 15 -9.84 -0.50 19.99
C GLU A 15 -9.03 -1.80 19.87
N ILE A 16 -8.62 -2.17 18.65
CA ILE A 16 -7.75 -3.34 18.43
C ILE A 16 -6.38 -3.11 19.09
N ASP A 17 -5.80 -1.93 18.92
CA ASP A 17 -4.52 -1.57 19.55
C ASP A 17 -4.60 -1.63 21.08
N ARG A 18 -5.65 -1.06 21.69
CA ARG A 18 -5.90 -1.14 23.14
C ARG A 18 -6.09 -2.57 23.63
N ASN A 19 -6.88 -3.38 22.91
CA ASN A 19 -7.13 -4.76 23.31
C ASN A 19 -5.82 -5.55 23.29
N PHE A 20 -4.98 -5.37 22.26
CA PHE A 20 -3.66 -5.99 22.23
C PHE A 20 -2.78 -5.56 23.41
N LEU A 21 -2.73 -4.26 23.71
CA LEU A 21 -1.96 -3.76 24.86
C LEU A 21 -2.46 -4.33 26.18
N LYS A 22 -3.79 -4.41 26.38
CA LYS A 22 -4.40 -5.01 27.58
C LYS A 22 -4.08 -6.50 27.70
N ASP A 23 -4.08 -7.23 26.59
CA ASP A 23 -3.75 -8.65 26.58
C ASP A 23 -2.26 -8.90 26.89
N CYS A 24 -1.38 -7.99 26.45
CA CYS A 24 0.05 -8.04 26.74
C CYS A 24 0.43 -7.52 28.14
N TYR A 25 -0.42 -6.71 28.78
CA TYR A 25 -0.09 -6.10 30.07
C TYR A 25 -0.26 -7.08 31.23
N ASP A 26 0.77 -7.19 32.07
CA ASP A 26 0.77 -7.93 33.33
C ASP A 26 0.76 -6.93 34.49
N GLU A 27 -0.32 -6.96 35.28
CA GLU A 27 -0.54 -6.02 36.39
C GLU A 27 0.39 -6.32 37.58
N ASP A 28 0.77 -7.58 37.78
CA ASP A 28 1.64 -7.99 38.89
C ASP A 28 3.06 -7.45 38.71
N SER A 29 3.60 -7.58 37.49
CA SER A 29 4.92 -7.04 37.14
C SER A 29 4.88 -5.59 36.65
N GLN A 30 3.70 -5.02 36.46
CA GLN A 30 3.45 -3.72 35.85
C GLN A 30 4.17 -3.53 34.50
N SER A 31 4.22 -4.58 33.70
CA SER A 31 5.03 -4.64 32.48
C SER A 31 4.27 -5.29 31.33
N PHE A 32 4.78 -5.12 30.11
CA PHE A 32 4.22 -5.76 28.93
C PHE A 32 5.02 -7.01 28.56
N TYR A 33 4.31 -8.10 28.25
CA TYR A 33 4.87 -9.29 27.65
C TYR A 33 4.18 -9.63 26.32
N PRO A 34 4.90 -9.64 25.19
CA PRO A 34 6.31 -9.25 25.03
C PRO A 34 6.52 -7.74 25.27
N GLU A 35 7.77 -7.33 25.46
CA GLU A 35 8.12 -5.91 25.54
C GLU A 35 7.59 -5.15 24.31
N ILE A 36 6.91 -4.03 24.53
CA ILE A 36 6.26 -3.27 23.44
C ILE A 36 7.27 -2.79 22.40
N ASP A 37 8.48 -2.41 22.84
CA ASP A 37 9.57 -2.06 21.96
C ASP A 37 10.41 -3.28 21.54
N SER A 38 9.74 -4.37 21.15
CA SER A 38 10.39 -5.54 20.55
C SER A 38 9.74 -5.95 19.23
N ASP A 39 10.49 -6.63 18.36
CA ASP A 39 9.92 -7.22 17.13
C ASP A 39 8.92 -8.34 17.44
N GLN A 40 9.00 -8.92 18.63
CA GLN A 40 8.03 -9.90 19.11
C GLN A 40 6.66 -9.28 19.35
N SER A 41 6.60 -8.00 19.78
CA SER A 41 5.35 -7.26 19.93
C SER A 41 4.57 -7.21 18.61
N TYR A 42 5.20 -6.75 17.53
CA TYR A 42 4.56 -6.74 16.22
C TYR A 42 4.22 -8.15 15.70
N SER A 43 5.07 -9.14 15.98
CA SER A 43 4.81 -10.53 15.60
C SER A 43 3.55 -11.09 16.27
N ASN A 44 3.35 -10.79 17.56
CA ASN A 44 2.15 -11.17 18.31
C ASN A 44 0.92 -10.39 17.87
N PHE A 45 1.08 -9.08 17.61
CA PHE A 45 0.03 -8.24 17.03
C PHE A 45 -0.38 -8.72 15.63
N SER A 46 0.54 -9.35 14.90
CA SER A 46 0.30 -9.98 13.60
C SER A 46 -0.27 -11.40 13.68
N SER A 47 -0.54 -11.91 14.89
CA SER A 47 -1.19 -13.21 15.06
C SER A 47 -2.60 -13.21 14.46
N ARG A 48 -3.11 -14.41 14.19
CA ARG A 48 -4.43 -14.59 13.56
C ARG A 48 -5.57 -13.91 14.32
N ILE A 49 -5.45 -13.78 15.65
CA ILE A 49 -6.47 -13.24 16.55
C ILE A 49 -6.73 -11.76 16.26
N TYR A 50 -5.69 -10.95 16.10
CA TYR A 50 -5.84 -9.52 15.80
C TYR A 50 -5.84 -9.22 14.30
N ARG A 51 -5.05 -9.97 13.51
CA ARG A 51 -4.81 -9.62 12.10
C ARG A 51 -5.90 -10.08 11.14
N LYS A 52 -6.46 -11.28 11.32
CA LYS A 52 -7.28 -11.96 10.31
C LYS A 52 -8.75 -11.97 10.69
N GLY A 53 -9.62 -12.17 9.68
CA GLY A 53 -11.07 -12.23 9.85
C GLY A 53 -11.75 -10.90 9.51
N ILE A 54 -13.09 -10.90 9.53
CA ILE A 54 -13.91 -9.70 9.23
C ILE A 54 -13.67 -8.57 10.26
N ASP A 55 -13.21 -8.94 11.46
CA ASP A 55 -12.90 -8.01 12.54
C ASP A 55 -11.40 -7.80 12.75
N GLY A 56 -10.56 -8.50 11.98
CA GLY A 56 -9.12 -8.33 12.06
C GLY A 56 -8.65 -7.04 11.37
N TRP A 57 -7.54 -6.49 11.85
CA TRP A 57 -7.04 -5.21 11.37
C TRP A 57 -6.63 -5.20 9.90
N GLU A 58 -6.25 -6.35 9.31
CA GLU A 58 -5.93 -6.43 7.87
C GLU A 58 -7.15 -6.06 7.01
N HIS A 59 -8.36 -6.41 7.46
CA HIS A 59 -9.59 -6.06 6.77
C HIS A 59 -9.91 -4.56 6.85
N LEU A 60 -9.56 -3.90 7.96
CA LEU A 60 -9.70 -2.46 8.12
C LEU A 60 -8.77 -1.71 7.17
N LEU A 61 -7.49 -2.09 7.13
CA LEU A 61 -6.53 -1.52 6.17
C LEU A 61 -6.98 -1.69 4.71
N LEU A 62 -7.59 -2.83 4.37
CA LEU A 62 -8.14 -3.03 3.04
C LEU A 62 -9.35 -2.13 2.75
N LYS A 63 -10.23 -1.89 3.73
CA LYS A 63 -11.36 -0.96 3.58
C LYS A 63 -10.89 0.48 3.39
N GLU A 64 -9.93 0.94 4.18
CA GLU A 64 -9.35 2.29 4.10
C GLU A 64 -8.77 2.59 2.72
N GLN A 65 -8.13 1.59 2.12
CA GLN A 65 -7.42 1.75 0.85
C GLN A 65 -8.25 1.28 -0.34
N ASN A 66 -9.57 1.05 -0.17
CA ASN A 66 -10.46 0.52 -1.20
C ASN A 66 -9.94 -0.76 -1.88
N GLY A 67 -9.28 -1.62 -1.10
CA GLY A 67 -8.67 -2.86 -1.55
C GLY A 67 -7.50 -2.65 -2.51
N ARG A 68 -6.80 -1.50 -2.45
CA ARG A 68 -5.66 -1.17 -3.33
C ARG A 68 -4.35 -1.08 -2.58
N CYS A 69 -3.26 -1.38 -3.28
CA CYS A 69 -1.91 -1.12 -2.82
C CYS A 69 -1.70 0.39 -2.66
N CYS A 70 -1.20 0.80 -1.49
CA CYS A 70 -0.92 2.20 -1.17
C CYS A 70 0.02 2.91 -2.17
N TYR A 71 0.92 2.17 -2.84
CA TYR A 71 1.89 2.75 -3.77
C TYR A 71 1.47 2.66 -5.24
N CYS A 72 1.07 1.48 -5.72
CA CYS A 72 0.88 1.27 -7.15
C CYS A 72 -0.59 1.27 -7.61
N MET A 73 -1.55 1.38 -6.69
CA MET A 73 -3.00 1.28 -6.96
C MET A 73 -3.46 -0.07 -7.53
N ARG A 74 -2.60 -1.10 -7.52
CA ARG A 74 -2.99 -2.48 -7.85
C ARG A 74 -4.03 -2.98 -6.85
N ARG A 75 -5.05 -3.68 -7.32
CA ARG A 75 -6.00 -4.42 -6.49
C ARG A 75 -5.25 -5.46 -5.65
N LEU A 76 -5.55 -5.48 -4.36
CA LEU A 76 -5.01 -6.44 -3.42
C LEU A 76 -5.95 -7.65 -3.33
N HIS A 77 -5.37 -8.83 -3.50
CA HIS A 77 -6.07 -10.11 -3.34
C HIS A 77 -5.64 -10.77 -2.03
N VAL A 78 -6.48 -11.66 -1.50
CA VAL A 78 -6.16 -12.43 -0.29
C VAL A 78 -4.86 -13.21 -0.50
N GLY A 79 -3.90 -13.05 0.42
CA GLY A 79 -2.58 -13.68 0.34
C GLY A 79 -1.56 -12.99 -0.58
N ALA A 80 -1.95 -11.90 -1.25
CA ALA A 80 -1.08 -11.12 -2.15
C ALA A 80 -0.73 -9.72 -1.61
N LEU A 81 -0.75 -9.54 -0.29
CA LEU A 81 -0.48 -8.27 0.38
C LEU A 81 0.69 -8.37 1.37
N ASN A 82 1.41 -7.26 1.50
CA ASN A 82 2.36 -6.99 2.56
C ASN A 82 1.84 -5.86 3.45
N ILE A 83 2.41 -5.76 4.64
CA ILE A 83 2.09 -4.68 5.59
C ILE A 83 3.29 -3.75 5.66
N GLU A 84 3.03 -2.49 5.41
CA GLU A 84 4.01 -1.41 5.47
C GLU A 84 3.81 -0.64 6.76
N HIS A 85 4.93 -0.34 7.42
CA HIS A 85 4.97 0.66 8.46
C HIS A 85 5.37 2.00 7.83
N VAL A 86 4.57 3.03 8.05
CA VAL A 86 4.87 4.38 7.57
C VAL A 86 6.14 4.88 8.27
N ILE A 87 6.07 4.96 9.61
CA ILE A 87 7.22 5.08 10.51
C ILE A 87 7.83 3.68 10.69
N PRO A 88 9.07 3.42 10.23
CA PRO A 88 9.67 2.09 10.25
C PRO A 88 9.65 1.45 11.64
N ARG A 89 9.42 0.12 11.71
CA ARG A 89 9.47 -0.63 12.98
C ARG A 89 10.82 -0.52 13.70
N ASN A 90 11.88 -0.48 12.90
CA ASN A 90 13.26 -0.52 13.38
C ASN A 90 13.96 0.74 12.91
N ILE A 91 13.94 1.77 13.77
CA ILE A 91 14.69 3.01 13.55
C ILE A 91 16.15 2.74 13.97
N GLN A 92 17.02 2.48 12.99
CA GLN A 92 18.41 2.05 13.19
C GLN A 92 19.36 3.25 13.41
N THR A 93 19.04 4.13 14.36
CA THR A 93 19.91 5.23 14.79
C THR A 93 19.81 5.44 16.29
N ASN A 94 20.85 6.07 16.87
CA ASN A 94 20.82 6.52 18.26
C ASN A 94 19.86 7.70 18.45
N GLU A 95 19.51 8.42 17.38
CA GLU A 95 18.63 9.59 17.38
C GLU A 95 17.19 9.21 16.98
N GLN A 96 16.63 8.17 17.63
CA GLN A 96 15.33 7.62 17.24
C GLN A 96 14.20 8.66 17.24
N MET A 97 14.21 9.57 18.21
CA MET A 97 13.21 10.64 18.33
C MET A 97 13.28 11.63 17.16
N GLU A 98 14.47 11.94 16.66
CA GLU A 98 14.62 12.86 15.52
C GLU A 98 14.12 12.20 14.23
N GLU A 99 14.44 10.92 13.99
CA GLU A 99 13.89 10.17 12.86
C GLU A 99 12.38 10.00 12.95
N PHE A 100 11.85 9.72 14.13
CA PHE A 100 10.41 9.65 14.39
C PHE A 100 9.74 11.00 14.08
N ALA A 101 10.34 12.11 14.52
CA ALA A 101 9.83 13.46 14.32
C ALA A 101 9.73 13.84 12.84
N LYS A 102 10.58 13.30 11.94
CA LYS A 102 10.45 13.54 10.50
C LYS A 102 9.08 13.14 9.95
N TYR A 103 8.45 12.12 10.52
CA TYR A 103 7.13 11.65 10.10
C TYR A 103 5.99 12.42 10.77
N THR A 104 6.09 12.67 12.08
CA THR A 104 5.02 13.39 12.81
C THR A 104 4.99 14.87 12.46
N ASN A 105 6.12 15.50 12.14
CA ASN A 105 6.17 16.91 11.74
C ASN A 105 5.47 17.20 10.41
N VAL A 106 5.29 16.19 9.56
CA VAL A 106 4.65 16.33 8.23
C VAL A 106 3.25 15.70 8.18
N SER A 107 2.82 15.04 9.25
CA SER A 107 1.51 14.40 9.34
C SER A 107 0.94 14.58 10.75
N SER A 108 0.00 15.53 10.87
CA SER A 108 -0.74 15.76 12.11
C SER A 108 -1.50 14.51 12.57
N PHE A 109 -1.94 13.67 11.63
CA PHE A 109 -2.58 12.40 11.95
C PHE A 109 -1.61 11.45 12.69
N LEU A 110 -0.37 11.30 12.19
CA LEU A 110 0.63 10.48 12.89
C LEU A 110 1.01 11.10 14.24
N GLU A 111 1.20 12.41 14.29
CA GLU A 111 1.52 13.14 15.52
C GLU A 111 0.49 12.91 16.62
N GLN A 112 -0.80 12.88 16.27
CA GLN A 112 -1.90 12.76 17.23
C GLN A 112 -2.17 11.32 17.69
N ASN A 113 -1.82 10.31 16.90
CA ASN A 113 -2.24 8.92 17.13
C ASN A 113 -1.10 7.94 17.40
N VAL A 114 0.15 8.34 17.13
CA VAL A 114 1.31 7.46 17.19
C VAL A 114 2.40 8.06 18.07
N GLU A 115 3.08 7.23 18.83
CA GLU A 115 4.28 7.60 19.58
C GLU A 115 5.42 6.58 19.39
N LEU A 116 6.64 7.00 19.70
CA LEU A 116 7.80 6.12 19.62
C LEU A 116 7.66 4.99 20.65
N ALA A 117 7.92 3.74 20.23
CA ALA A 117 7.64 2.57 21.07
C ALA A 117 8.54 2.52 22.31
N SER A 118 9.79 3.00 22.20
CA SER A 118 10.70 3.14 23.33
C SER A 118 10.24 4.19 24.34
N GLU A 119 9.54 5.24 23.92
CA GLU A 119 8.92 6.21 24.84
C GLU A 119 7.66 5.64 25.49
N PHE A 120 6.82 4.95 24.72
CA PHE A 120 5.65 4.26 25.27
C PHE A 120 6.06 3.23 26.33
N ALA A 121 7.11 2.45 26.08
CA ALA A 121 7.60 1.41 26.99
C ALA A 121 8.10 1.95 28.35
N LYS A 122 8.40 3.25 28.46
CA LYS A 122 8.77 3.90 29.73
C LYS A 122 7.56 4.24 30.59
N LYS A 123 6.36 4.26 30.01
CA LYS A 123 5.12 4.55 30.74
C LYS A 123 4.83 3.43 31.71
N LYS A 124 4.37 3.81 32.90
CA LYS A 124 3.90 2.88 33.93
C LYS A 124 2.39 3.02 34.02
N PHE A 125 1.72 1.89 34.02
CA PHE A 125 0.30 1.80 34.28
C PHE A 125 0.11 1.11 35.63
N THR A 126 -0.94 1.46 36.36
CA THR A 126 -1.24 0.78 37.63
C THR A 126 -2.08 -0.47 37.40
N ASN A 127 -2.94 -0.43 36.38
CA ASN A 127 -3.88 -1.49 36.01
C ASN A 127 -4.25 -1.36 34.52
N LYS A 128 -4.97 -2.35 34.00
CA LYS A 128 -5.41 -2.38 32.59
C LYS A 128 -6.47 -1.33 32.24
N ASP A 129 -7.19 -0.78 33.21
CA ASP A 129 -8.22 0.23 32.93
C ASP A 129 -7.59 1.53 32.45
N GLU A 130 -6.41 1.89 32.96
CA GLU A 130 -5.63 3.05 32.49
C GLU A 130 -5.25 2.93 30.99
N LEU A 131 -5.14 1.72 30.45
CA LEU A 131 -4.88 1.50 29.02
C LEU A 131 -6.07 1.93 28.13
N SER A 132 -7.25 2.12 28.72
CA SER A 132 -8.44 2.61 28.01
C SER A 132 -8.34 4.09 27.64
N GLU A 133 -7.57 4.86 28.42
CA GLU A 133 -7.40 6.31 28.27
C GLU A 133 -6.23 6.68 27.35
N ILE A 134 -5.58 5.68 26.74
CA ILE A 134 -4.47 5.91 25.81
C ILE A 134 -5.01 6.48 24.49
N GLU A 135 -4.45 7.65 24.12
CA GLU A 135 -4.74 8.32 22.85
C GLU A 135 -3.69 8.01 21.76
N LYS A 136 -2.44 7.72 22.16
CA LYS A 136 -1.31 7.46 21.25
C LYS A 136 -0.76 6.06 21.43
N PHE A 137 -0.55 5.38 20.30
CA PHE A 137 -0.14 3.98 20.30
C PHE A 137 1.32 3.82 19.84
N PRO A 138 2.04 2.79 20.33
CA PRO A 138 3.41 2.53 19.92
C PRO A 138 3.50 2.29 18.41
N HIS A 139 4.34 3.03 17.69
CA HIS A 139 4.44 2.96 16.22
C HIS A 139 4.67 1.55 15.65
N ARG A 140 5.22 0.61 16.42
CA ARG A 140 5.46 -0.77 15.97
C ARG A 140 4.16 -1.56 15.79
N ILE A 141 3.12 -1.23 16.55
CA ILE A 141 1.82 -1.93 16.53
C ILE A 141 0.65 -1.02 16.14
N ALA A 142 0.75 0.30 16.32
CA ALA A 142 -0.31 1.25 16.00
C ALA A 142 -0.83 1.08 14.57
N LEU A 143 -2.11 0.76 14.41
CA LEU A 143 -2.74 0.61 13.09
C LEU A 143 -2.77 1.90 12.28
N SER A 144 -2.81 3.03 12.98
CA SER A 144 -2.60 4.36 12.40
C SER A 144 -1.27 4.51 11.66
N ASN A 145 -0.28 3.65 11.95
CA ASN A 145 1.03 3.60 11.29
C ASN A 145 1.14 2.49 10.22
N LEU A 146 0.11 1.66 10.02
CA LEU A 146 0.14 0.53 9.09
C LEU A 146 -0.63 0.82 7.80
N LEU A 147 -0.12 0.30 6.69
CA LEU A 147 -0.74 0.32 5.37
C LEU A 147 -0.61 -1.04 4.70
N ALA A 148 -1.47 -1.32 3.72
CA ALA A 148 -1.35 -2.55 2.92
C ALA A 148 -0.74 -2.25 1.55
N SER A 149 0.29 -3.00 1.20
CA SER A 149 1.00 -2.88 -0.08
C SER A 149 0.95 -4.17 -0.87
N CYS A 150 1.22 -4.05 -2.17
CA CYS A 150 1.40 -5.17 -3.06
C CYS A 150 2.65 -5.97 -2.65
N ASN A 151 2.64 -7.29 -2.80
CA ASN A 151 3.87 -8.08 -2.71
C ASN A 151 4.70 -8.10 -4.01
N GLY A 152 4.28 -7.32 -5.01
CA GLY A 152 4.87 -7.19 -6.36
C GLY A 152 5.03 -8.49 -7.13
N LYS A 153 4.34 -9.57 -6.73
CA LYS A 153 4.37 -10.85 -7.44
C LYS A 153 3.62 -10.74 -8.77
N PHE A 154 4.28 -11.12 -9.84
CA PHE A 154 3.68 -11.37 -11.16
C PHE A 154 3.76 -12.87 -11.45
N GLY A 155 2.63 -13.58 -11.50
CA GLY A 155 2.55 -14.99 -11.93
C GLY A 155 3.13 -16.06 -10.99
N LYS A 156 4.29 -15.87 -10.36
CA LYS A 156 4.95 -16.89 -9.50
C LYS A 156 5.04 -16.47 -8.02
N PRO A 157 4.63 -17.34 -7.06
CA PRO A 157 4.64 -17.04 -5.63
C PRO A 157 6.02 -16.83 -4.99
N SER A 158 7.11 -17.35 -5.56
CA SER A 158 8.44 -17.39 -4.93
C SER A 158 9.27 -16.12 -5.09
N ASP A 159 8.96 -15.27 -6.06
CA ASP A 159 9.88 -14.22 -6.54
C ASP A 159 9.35 -12.78 -6.27
N GLY A 160 8.47 -12.64 -5.28
CA GLY A 160 7.82 -11.36 -4.99
C GLY A 160 8.72 -10.33 -4.35
N CYS A 161 8.81 -9.15 -4.96
CA CYS A 161 9.42 -7.97 -4.37
C CYS A 161 8.31 -6.96 -4.06
N CYS A 162 8.07 -6.65 -2.78
CA CYS A 162 7.16 -5.58 -2.37
C CYS A 162 7.39 -4.33 -3.24
N CYS A 163 6.31 -3.61 -3.58
CA CYS A 163 6.37 -2.30 -4.21
C CYS A 163 7.42 -1.35 -3.55
N ASN A 164 7.70 -1.53 -2.24
CA ASN A 164 8.65 -0.75 -1.43
C ASN A 164 9.84 -1.55 -0.86
N ASN A 165 10.13 -2.77 -1.35
CA ASN A 165 11.15 -3.64 -0.73
C ASN A 165 12.55 -3.00 -0.72
N ALA A 166 12.87 -2.19 -1.72
CA ALA A 166 14.17 -1.54 -1.86
C ALA A 166 14.44 -0.45 -0.80
N ARG A 167 13.40 0.03 -0.10
CA ARG A 167 13.53 1.05 0.96
C ARG A 167 14.10 0.49 2.26
N SER A 168 13.72 -0.73 2.64
CA SER A 168 13.98 -1.25 3.99
C SER A 168 13.48 -0.24 5.05
N ASN A 169 14.36 0.23 5.95
CA ASN A 169 14.06 1.20 7.01
C ASN A 169 14.37 2.66 6.63
N ASP A 170 14.74 2.95 5.37
CA ASP A 170 15.07 4.32 4.96
C ASP A 170 13.86 5.24 5.08
N TYR A 171 14.11 6.52 5.38
CA TYR A 171 13.06 7.54 5.43
C TYR A 171 12.31 7.63 4.09
N LEU A 172 10.98 7.70 4.16
CA LEU A 172 10.08 8.00 3.04
C LEU A 172 9.07 9.03 3.50
N LEU A 173 9.05 10.20 2.86
CA LEU A 173 8.00 11.19 3.13
C LEU A 173 6.63 10.52 2.92
N PRO A 174 5.72 10.51 3.92
CA PRO A 174 4.48 9.74 3.85
C PRO A 174 3.41 10.43 3.01
N LEU A 175 3.68 10.69 1.72
CA LEU A 175 2.78 11.40 0.80
C LEU A 175 1.38 10.78 0.72
N ILE A 176 1.28 9.46 0.90
CA ILE A 176 0.01 8.71 0.95
C ILE A 176 -0.90 9.11 2.12
N LEU A 177 -0.36 9.70 3.18
CA LEU A 177 -1.10 10.26 4.30
C LEU A 177 -1.27 11.79 4.20
N MET A 178 -0.87 12.41 3.10
CA MET A 178 -0.98 13.86 2.88
C MET A 178 -2.16 14.17 1.94
N PRO A 179 -3.17 14.96 2.36
CA PRO A 179 -4.37 15.23 1.55
C PRO A 179 -4.08 15.82 0.16
N GLU A 180 -2.95 16.51 -0.01
CA GLU A 180 -2.52 17.12 -1.25
C GLU A 180 -1.75 16.19 -2.20
N ILE A 181 -1.70 14.88 -1.94
CA ILE A 181 -0.98 13.90 -2.78
C ILE A 181 -1.31 14.02 -4.27
N SER A 182 -2.55 14.32 -4.63
CA SER A 182 -2.97 14.47 -6.04
C SER A 182 -2.33 15.67 -6.75
N LYS A 183 -1.84 16.65 -5.98
CA LYS A 183 -1.04 17.77 -6.50
C LYS A 183 0.45 17.42 -6.58
N ARG A 184 0.92 16.48 -5.75
CA ARG A 184 2.31 16.04 -5.65
C ARG A 184 2.65 14.97 -6.68
N ILE A 185 1.82 13.94 -6.81
CA ILE A 185 2.06 12.76 -7.65
C ILE A 185 1.17 12.81 -8.88
N ARG A 186 1.78 12.67 -10.06
CA ARG A 186 1.09 12.55 -11.35
C ARG A 186 1.55 11.32 -12.10
N PHE A 187 0.64 10.73 -12.85
CA PHE A 187 0.96 9.71 -13.84
C PHE A 187 1.05 10.37 -15.21
N ASP A 188 2.24 10.32 -15.82
CA ASP A 188 2.46 10.86 -17.16
C ASP A 188 1.78 9.97 -18.20
N LYS A 189 0.97 10.60 -19.05
CA LYS A 189 0.14 9.91 -20.03
C LYS A 189 0.90 9.36 -21.23
N PHE A 190 2.09 9.90 -21.53
CA PHE A 190 2.84 9.50 -22.73
C PHE A 190 3.85 8.38 -22.46
N SER A 191 4.49 8.42 -21.30
CA SER A 191 5.51 7.46 -20.88
C SER A 191 5.00 6.43 -19.88
N GLY A 192 3.84 6.69 -19.28
CA GLY A 192 3.35 5.89 -18.16
C GLY A 192 4.21 6.04 -16.91
N LEU A 193 5.02 7.11 -16.74
CA LEU A 193 5.86 7.34 -15.56
C LEU A 193 5.07 7.93 -14.37
N ILE A 194 5.53 7.66 -13.15
CA ILE A 194 5.12 8.40 -11.94
C ILE A 194 6.09 9.57 -11.84
N VAL A 195 5.54 10.77 -11.81
CA VAL A 195 6.28 12.01 -11.65
C VAL A 195 5.84 12.66 -10.34
N LEU A 196 6.82 13.16 -9.60
CA LEU A 196 6.61 13.83 -8.33
C LEU A 196 7.05 15.29 -8.42
N TYR A 197 6.21 16.21 -7.96
CA TYR A 197 6.50 17.65 -7.94
C TYR A 197 6.10 18.31 -6.60
N PRO A 198 6.98 19.10 -5.95
CA PRO A 198 8.43 19.14 -6.20
C PRO A 198 9.06 17.75 -6.01
N GLU A 199 10.25 17.56 -6.57
CA GLU A 199 11.03 16.34 -6.37
C GLU A 199 11.23 16.08 -4.87
N GLU A 200 11.15 14.81 -4.48
CA GLU A 200 11.35 14.37 -3.10
C GLU A 200 12.37 13.24 -3.11
N LYS A 201 13.56 13.52 -2.57
CA LYS A 201 14.68 12.59 -2.60
C LYS A 201 14.36 11.27 -1.90
N SER A 202 13.55 11.30 -0.84
CA SER A 202 13.16 10.08 -0.11
C SER A 202 12.35 9.10 -0.96
N TRP A 203 11.74 9.57 -2.07
CA TRP A 203 10.95 8.74 -2.99
C TRP A 203 11.76 8.12 -4.13
N GLU A 204 13.05 8.46 -4.30
CA GLU A 204 13.85 8.05 -5.46
C GLU A 204 13.86 6.53 -5.70
N LYS A 205 14.19 5.74 -4.67
CA LYS A 205 14.24 4.27 -4.75
C LYS A 205 12.88 3.64 -5.07
N LEU A 206 11.83 4.19 -4.46
CA LEU A 206 10.46 3.74 -4.69
C LEU A 206 10.02 4.06 -6.12
N LEU A 207 10.31 5.26 -6.61
CA LEU A 207 10.01 5.67 -7.99
C LEU A 207 10.78 4.84 -9.02
N GLN A 208 12.03 4.44 -8.76
CA GLN A 208 12.77 3.51 -9.63
C GLN A 208 12.02 2.17 -9.79
N THR A 209 11.48 1.63 -8.69
CA THR A 209 10.71 0.37 -8.71
C THR A 209 9.35 0.56 -9.37
N LEU A 210 8.62 1.61 -9.01
CA LEU A 210 7.29 1.87 -9.56
C LEU A 210 7.34 2.27 -11.03
N ASN A 211 8.46 2.81 -11.52
CA ASN A 211 8.70 3.13 -12.93
C ASN A 211 9.44 2.02 -13.69
N ASP A 212 9.48 0.80 -13.15
CA ASP A 212 9.90 -0.38 -13.90
C ASP A 212 8.99 -0.63 -15.12
N GLY A 213 9.52 -1.36 -16.12
CA GLY A 213 8.89 -1.62 -17.41
C GLY A 213 7.43 -2.04 -17.31
N THR A 214 7.14 -3.08 -16.53
CA THR A 214 5.78 -3.64 -16.43
C THR A 214 4.77 -2.64 -15.86
N TYR A 215 5.16 -1.87 -14.84
CA TYR A 215 4.26 -0.86 -14.25
C TYR A 215 3.99 0.30 -15.22
N LYS A 216 4.98 0.71 -16.03
CA LYS A 216 4.79 1.75 -17.06
C LYS A 216 3.86 1.25 -18.16
N GLU A 217 4.08 0.04 -18.64
CA GLU A 217 3.25 -0.59 -19.67
C GLU A 217 1.78 -0.61 -19.26
N VAL A 218 1.48 -1.11 -18.05
CA VAL A 218 0.09 -1.19 -17.55
C VAL A 218 -0.56 0.20 -17.49
N ARG A 219 0.18 1.21 -17.03
CA ARG A 219 -0.33 2.59 -16.95
C ARG A 219 -0.60 3.17 -18.34
N LEU A 220 0.30 2.93 -19.30
CA LEU A 220 0.09 3.36 -20.68
C LEU A 220 -1.12 2.65 -21.33
N LEU A 221 -1.28 1.35 -21.09
CA LEU A 221 -2.44 0.59 -21.56
C LEU A 221 -3.75 1.17 -20.99
N TRP A 222 -3.78 1.52 -19.70
CA TRP A 222 -4.96 2.15 -19.09
C TRP A 222 -5.22 3.55 -19.61
N TYR A 223 -4.19 4.37 -19.84
CA TYR A 223 -4.37 5.68 -20.49
C TYR A 223 -4.98 5.52 -21.89
N LYS A 224 -4.45 4.60 -22.69
CA LYS A 224 -4.97 4.30 -24.02
C LYS A 224 -6.42 3.80 -23.95
N ALA A 225 -6.74 2.88 -23.02
CA ALA A 225 -8.12 2.45 -22.79
C ALA A 225 -9.03 3.61 -22.38
N TRP A 226 -8.54 4.55 -21.55
CA TRP A 226 -9.29 5.72 -21.12
C TRP A 226 -9.68 6.64 -22.29
N LEU A 227 -8.83 6.78 -23.32
CA LEU A 227 -9.16 7.53 -24.54
C LEU A 227 -10.35 6.93 -25.31
N HIS A 228 -10.62 5.63 -25.12
CA HIS A 228 -11.74 4.93 -25.75
C HIS A 228 -12.78 4.44 -24.73
N LYS A 229 -12.85 5.07 -23.54
CA LYS A 229 -13.73 4.63 -22.45
C LYS A 229 -15.21 4.51 -22.86
N ASP A 230 -15.69 5.33 -23.79
CA ASP A 230 -17.07 5.30 -24.29
C ASP A 230 -17.38 4.04 -25.13
N LYS A 231 -16.33 3.32 -25.58
CA LYS A 231 -16.41 2.07 -26.34
C LYS A 231 -16.05 0.84 -25.50
N ILE A 232 -15.56 1.04 -24.27
CA ILE A 232 -15.04 -0.03 -23.40
C ILE A 232 -15.92 -0.14 -22.16
N LYS A 233 -16.50 -1.32 -21.97
CA LYS A 233 -17.21 -1.69 -20.74
C LYS A 233 -16.25 -2.38 -19.79
N LEU A 234 -15.91 -1.72 -18.67
CA LEU A 234 -14.91 -2.21 -17.73
C LEU A 234 -15.26 -3.60 -17.19
N GLU A 235 -16.54 -3.82 -16.87
CA GLU A 235 -17.08 -5.07 -16.35
C GLU A 235 -16.92 -6.25 -17.30
N ALA A 236 -16.88 -6.01 -18.62
CA ALA A 236 -16.74 -7.07 -19.62
C ALA A 236 -15.29 -7.53 -19.82
N LEU A 237 -14.29 -6.71 -19.45
CA LEU A 237 -12.89 -7.00 -19.72
C LEU A 237 -12.38 -8.28 -19.03
N GLY A 238 -12.98 -8.63 -17.89
CA GLY A 238 -12.65 -9.86 -17.15
C GLY A 238 -12.90 -11.14 -17.95
N ASP A 239 -13.91 -11.12 -18.83
CA ASP A 239 -14.40 -12.28 -19.56
C ASP A 239 -13.78 -12.41 -20.95
N TYR A 240 -12.97 -11.45 -21.37
CA TYR A 240 -12.39 -11.43 -22.71
C TYR A 240 -11.52 -12.66 -22.96
N ASN A 241 -11.86 -13.40 -24.02
CA ASN A 241 -11.01 -14.43 -24.60
C ASN A 241 -9.85 -13.80 -25.42
N THR A 242 -8.92 -14.62 -25.89
CA THR A 242 -7.74 -14.16 -26.64
C THR A 242 -8.09 -13.28 -27.85
N LYS A 243 -9.13 -13.62 -28.61
CA LYS A 243 -9.56 -12.84 -29.78
C LYS A 243 -10.11 -11.48 -29.36
N GLU A 244 -10.90 -11.42 -28.29
CA GLU A 244 -11.44 -10.16 -27.75
C GLU A 244 -10.34 -9.26 -27.20
N ARG A 245 -9.31 -9.83 -26.57
CA ARG A 245 -8.13 -9.07 -26.13
C ARG A 245 -7.32 -8.49 -27.29
N VAL A 246 -7.21 -9.23 -28.39
CA VAL A 246 -6.60 -8.70 -29.63
C VAL A 246 -7.38 -7.52 -30.17
N LEU A 247 -8.71 -7.65 -30.26
CA LEU A 247 -9.58 -6.56 -30.72
C LEU A 247 -9.52 -5.35 -29.79
N PHE A 248 -9.46 -5.58 -28.47
CA PHE A 248 -9.24 -4.54 -27.48
C PHE A 248 -7.90 -3.82 -27.70
N LEU A 249 -6.81 -4.56 -27.87
CA LEU A 249 -5.49 -3.96 -28.10
C LEU A 249 -5.46 -3.19 -29.42
N ASN A 250 -6.03 -3.72 -30.50
CA ASN A 250 -6.18 -2.98 -31.76
C ASN A 250 -6.94 -1.67 -31.56
N LEU A 251 -8.04 -1.69 -30.80
CA LEU A 251 -8.83 -0.50 -30.48
C LEU A 251 -7.98 0.54 -29.74
N ILE A 252 -7.33 0.18 -28.62
CA ILE A 252 -6.65 1.17 -27.77
C ILE A 252 -5.32 1.68 -28.37
N PHE A 253 -4.76 0.97 -29.35
CA PHE A 253 -3.60 1.42 -30.11
C PHE A 253 -3.97 2.13 -31.41
N ASP A 254 -5.25 2.26 -31.74
CA ASP A 254 -5.75 2.81 -33.02
C ASP A 254 -5.11 2.14 -34.25
N VAL A 255 -5.04 0.80 -34.24
CA VAL A 255 -4.51 0.00 -35.36
C VAL A 255 -5.55 -0.99 -35.87
N ASP A 256 -5.50 -1.27 -37.17
CA ASP A 256 -6.32 -2.27 -37.86
C ASP A 256 -5.76 -3.71 -37.73
N ASN A 257 -4.48 -3.83 -37.37
CA ASN A 257 -3.76 -5.09 -37.31
C ASN A 257 -2.88 -5.17 -36.06
N PHE A 258 -3.06 -6.26 -35.32
CA PHE A 258 -2.37 -6.57 -34.07
C PHE A 258 -0.85 -6.63 -34.22
N THR A 259 -0.35 -7.05 -35.38
CA THR A 259 1.09 -7.15 -35.64
C THR A 259 1.79 -5.79 -35.71
N LYS A 260 1.04 -4.68 -35.81
CA LYS A 260 1.57 -3.31 -35.74
C LYS A 260 1.84 -2.85 -34.31
N ILE A 261 1.35 -3.58 -33.30
CA ILE A 261 1.57 -3.28 -31.89
C ILE A 261 2.93 -3.86 -31.48
N SER A 262 3.72 -3.12 -30.68
CA SER A 262 5.00 -3.60 -30.14
C SER A 262 4.82 -4.90 -29.33
N GLU A 263 5.77 -5.84 -29.45
CA GLU A 263 5.75 -7.14 -28.76
C GLU A 263 5.57 -7.00 -27.25
N GLU A 264 6.10 -5.91 -26.66
CA GLU A 264 5.98 -5.59 -25.24
C GLU A 264 4.52 -5.47 -24.78
N TYR A 265 3.60 -5.06 -25.66
CA TYR A 265 2.16 -4.97 -25.38
C TYR A 265 1.39 -6.17 -25.92
N GLN A 266 1.89 -6.85 -26.95
CA GLN A 266 1.23 -8.04 -27.50
C GLN A 266 1.08 -9.16 -26.45
N LYS A 267 2.02 -9.24 -25.48
CA LYS A 267 1.95 -10.21 -24.37
C LYS A 267 0.66 -10.13 -23.54
N TYR A 268 0.00 -8.97 -23.50
CA TYR A 268 -1.28 -8.78 -22.80
C TYR A 268 -2.47 -9.47 -23.48
N ALA A 269 -2.35 -9.85 -24.76
CA ALA A 269 -3.34 -10.70 -25.41
C ALA A 269 -3.25 -12.17 -24.97
N GLY A 270 -2.06 -12.61 -24.53
CA GLY A 270 -1.78 -14.01 -24.19
C GLY A 270 -1.62 -14.95 -25.39
N ILE A 271 -1.53 -14.44 -26.63
CA ILE A 271 -1.42 -15.27 -27.85
C ILE A 271 -0.14 -16.12 -27.85
N LEU A 272 1.01 -15.50 -27.54
CA LEU A 272 2.31 -16.14 -27.68
C LEU A 272 2.59 -17.19 -26.60
N THR A 273 2.00 -17.01 -25.41
CA THR A 273 2.29 -17.83 -24.23
C THR A 273 1.14 -18.77 -23.86
N GLY A 274 -0.08 -18.53 -24.35
CA GLY A 274 -1.30 -19.21 -23.90
C GLY A 274 -1.67 -18.87 -22.45
N ASP A 275 -0.98 -17.91 -21.81
CA ASP A 275 -1.17 -17.52 -20.42
C ASP A 275 -1.84 -16.15 -20.31
N ASN A 276 -2.76 -16.03 -19.36
CA ASN A 276 -3.53 -14.84 -19.05
C ASN A 276 -2.88 -13.96 -17.97
N THR A 277 -1.68 -14.28 -17.49
CA THR A 277 -0.99 -13.54 -16.41
C THR A 277 -0.95 -12.02 -16.65
N TYR A 278 -0.52 -11.57 -17.83
CA TYR A 278 -0.44 -10.13 -18.12
C TYR A 278 -1.82 -9.48 -18.29
N TRP A 279 -2.81 -10.19 -18.83
CA TRP A 279 -4.19 -9.68 -18.88
C TRP A 279 -4.77 -9.49 -17.49
N LYS A 280 -4.65 -10.50 -16.62
CA LYS A 280 -5.07 -10.41 -15.21
C LYS A 280 -4.34 -9.29 -14.48
N LEU A 281 -3.04 -9.14 -14.74
CA LEU A 281 -2.25 -8.05 -14.19
C LEU A 281 -2.81 -6.70 -14.62
N PHE A 282 -3.05 -6.49 -15.92
CA PHE A 282 -3.66 -5.26 -16.43
C PHE A 282 -4.97 -4.94 -15.70
N LEU A 283 -5.86 -5.93 -15.54
CA LEU A 283 -7.13 -5.77 -14.84
C LEU A 283 -6.99 -5.42 -13.35
N ASP A 284 -5.93 -5.87 -12.67
CA ASP A 284 -5.69 -5.49 -11.26
C ASP A 284 -5.46 -3.97 -11.10
N PHE A 285 -5.12 -3.25 -12.17
CA PHE A 285 -4.88 -1.80 -12.14
C PHE A 285 -6.06 -0.98 -12.68
N ASP A 286 -7.27 -1.53 -12.68
CA ASP A 286 -8.50 -0.87 -13.13
C ASP A 286 -8.82 0.47 -12.44
N TRP A 287 -8.17 0.79 -11.32
CA TRP A 287 -8.21 2.13 -10.72
C TRP A 287 -7.90 3.25 -11.74
N PHE A 288 -6.98 3.00 -12.69
CA PHE A 288 -6.61 3.97 -13.71
C PHE A 288 -7.72 4.26 -14.75
N TYR A 289 -8.78 3.44 -14.81
CA TYR A 289 -9.93 3.72 -15.66
C TYR A 289 -10.69 4.99 -15.22
N SER A 290 -10.75 5.25 -13.92
CA SER A 290 -11.35 6.47 -13.35
C SER A 290 -10.36 7.62 -13.17
N TYR A 291 -9.06 7.39 -13.38
CA TYR A 291 -8.04 8.41 -13.22
C TYR A 291 -8.18 9.51 -14.28
N LYS A 292 -8.11 10.76 -13.85
CA LYS A 292 -8.13 11.92 -14.75
C LYS A 292 -6.72 12.17 -15.28
N TRP A 293 -6.45 11.63 -16.45
CA TRP A 293 -5.20 11.86 -17.18
C TRP A 293 -5.13 13.33 -17.62
N GLY A 294 -4.41 14.15 -16.86
CA GLY A 294 -4.14 15.56 -17.16
C GLY A 294 -3.24 15.76 -18.38
#